data_AF-A0A6A3HUK2-F1
#
_entry.id   AF-A0A6A3HUK2-F1
#
_cell.length_a   1.000
_cell.length_b   1.000
_cell.length_c   1.000
_cell.angle_alpha   90.00
_cell.angle_beta   90.00
_cell.angle_gamma   90.00
#
_symmetry.space_group_name_H-M   'P 1'
#
loop_
_entity.id
_entity.type
_entity.pdbx_description
1 polymer ?
#
loop_
_entity_poly.entity_id
_entity_poly.type
_entity_poly.pdbx_seq_one_letter_code
_entity_poly.pdbx_strand_id
1 'polypeptide(L)'
;MWPFSYDKCEPDLFDTSYQRISACNDNPGYGLNPNQGRGAPEIDVLEGGATLVSSSLQIGPDPPLCIYGGTCSTPGANYVGVPTAVYAQRKHKSWYQGLRYSANNLCKSDPKAKQSYNTIAASIKAGITETSCSGDICPASNDVNGDLSLIDGKGGSLGD
;
A
#
# COMPACT_ATOMS: atom_id res chain seq x y z
N MET A 1 -4.73 -16.80 -10.11
CA MET A 1 -3.78 -17.51 -9.23
C MET A 1 -2.38 -17.08 -9.60
N TRP A 2 -1.73 -16.37 -8.70
CA TRP A 2 -0.34 -15.97 -8.85
C TRP A 2 0.59 -16.99 -8.18
N PRO A 3 1.80 -17.26 -8.71
CA PRO A 3 2.77 -18.09 -8.00
C PRO A 3 3.22 -17.42 -6.71
N PHE A 4 3.60 -18.22 -5.71
CA PHE A 4 3.89 -17.75 -4.37
C PHE A 4 5.38 -17.79 -4.05
N SER A 5 5.84 -16.76 -3.36
CA SER A 5 7.08 -16.74 -2.58
C SER A 5 6.94 -15.60 -1.58
N TYR A 6 7.33 -15.80 -0.33
CA TYR A 6 7.31 -14.74 0.69
C TYR A 6 8.73 -14.19 0.85
N ASP A 7 9.60 -15.00 1.41
CA ASP A 7 10.99 -14.68 1.77
C ASP A 7 11.99 -15.76 1.32
N LYS A 8 11.51 -16.83 0.68
CA LYS A 8 12.33 -17.94 0.16
C LYS A 8 12.28 -18.04 -1.35
N CYS A 9 13.46 -18.19 -1.94
CA CYS A 9 13.62 -18.55 -3.34
C CYS A 9 13.62 -20.07 -3.49
N GLU A 10 12.63 -20.62 -4.20
CA GLU A 10 12.44 -22.08 -4.37
C GLU A 10 12.31 -22.44 -5.85
N PRO A 11 13.37 -22.26 -6.67
CA PRO A 11 13.31 -22.46 -8.12
C PRO A 11 13.08 -23.93 -8.52
N ASP A 12 13.36 -24.87 -7.61
CA ASP A 12 13.11 -26.29 -7.81
C ASP A 12 11.62 -26.64 -7.68
N LEU A 13 10.83 -25.79 -7.00
CA LEU A 13 9.40 -26.01 -6.79
C LEU A 13 8.54 -25.39 -7.91
N PHE A 14 8.98 -24.27 -8.49
CA PHE A 14 8.26 -23.57 -9.56
C PHE A 14 9.22 -22.77 -10.47
N ASP A 15 8.82 -22.59 -11.73
CA ASP A 15 9.51 -21.69 -12.65
C ASP A 15 9.36 -20.24 -12.17
N THR A 16 10.48 -19.65 -11.76
CA THR A 16 10.56 -18.28 -11.24
C THR A 16 10.05 -17.22 -12.22
N SER A 17 10.04 -17.48 -13.54
CA SER A 17 9.56 -16.55 -14.55
C SER A 17 8.05 -16.28 -14.46
N TYR A 18 7.29 -17.16 -13.81
CA TYR A 18 5.86 -16.98 -13.60
C TYR A 18 5.55 -15.94 -12.51
N GLN A 19 6.55 -15.54 -11.73
CA GLN A 19 6.39 -14.63 -10.61
C GLN A 19 7.23 -13.35 -10.82
N ARG A 20 6.58 -12.27 -11.27
CA ARG A 20 7.29 -10.97 -11.48
C ARG A 20 7.86 -10.38 -10.19
N ILE A 21 7.20 -10.60 -9.05
CA ILE A 21 7.65 -10.17 -7.72
C ILE A 21 8.04 -11.43 -6.95
N SER A 22 9.33 -11.73 -6.88
CA SER A 22 9.84 -13.01 -6.39
C SER A 22 11.00 -12.83 -5.41
N ALA A 23 11.04 -13.67 -4.38
CA ALA A 23 12.19 -13.76 -3.49
C ALA A 23 13.49 -14.21 -4.19
N CYS A 24 13.40 -14.80 -5.39
CA CYS A 24 14.55 -15.15 -6.22
C CYS A 24 15.17 -13.95 -6.95
N ASN A 25 14.48 -12.81 -7.01
CA ASN A 25 14.96 -11.65 -7.75
C ASN A 25 15.63 -10.63 -6.82
N ASP A 26 16.94 -10.47 -6.95
CA ASP A 26 17.75 -9.51 -6.21
C ASP A 26 17.74 -8.10 -6.84
N ASN A 27 17.24 -7.97 -8.08
CA ASN A 27 17.10 -6.69 -8.76
C ASN A 27 15.75 -6.54 -9.48
N PRO A 28 14.64 -6.45 -8.72
CA PRO A 28 13.30 -6.40 -9.30
C PRO A 28 12.96 -5.08 -10.00
N GLY A 29 13.76 -4.03 -9.80
CA GLY A 29 13.53 -2.70 -10.37
C GLY A 29 12.29 -1.99 -9.80
N TYR A 30 11.98 -0.82 -10.35
CA TYR A 30 10.72 -0.08 -10.12
C TYR A 30 10.33 0.15 -8.63
N GLY A 31 11.31 0.31 -7.74
CA GLY A 31 11.08 0.56 -6.31
C GLY A 31 10.62 -0.68 -5.51
N LEU A 32 10.68 -1.86 -6.11
CA LEU A 32 10.40 -3.13 -5.41
C LEU A 32 11.60 -3.55 -4.56
N ASN A 33 11.33 -4.21 -3.43
CA ASN A 33 12.39 -4.68 -2.53
C ASN A 33 13.08 -5.93 -3.12
N PRO A 34 14.42 -5.99 -3.14
CA PRO A 34 15.17 -7.21 -3.45
C PRO A 34 14.75 -8.39 -2.57
N ASN A 35 14.70 -9.57 -3.17
CA ASN A 35 14.46 -10.84 -2.49
C ASN A 35 13.18 -10.87 -1.64
N GLN A 36 12.16 -10.15 -2.08
CA GLN A 36 10.84 -10.15 -1.47
C GLN A 36 9.80 -10.59 -2.50
N GLY A 37 9.09 -11.68 -2.20
CA GLY A 37 7.97 -12.13 -3.03
C GLY A 37 6.63 -11.56 -2.56
N ARG A 38 5.61 -11.65 -3.43
CA ARG A 38 4.24 -11.15 -3.14
C ARG A 38 3.45 -12.04 -2.15
N GLY A 39 3.94 -13.22 -1.80
CA GLY A 39 3.22 -14.17 -0.93
C GLY A 39 2.21 -15.05 -1.68
N ALA A 40 1.21 -15.58 -0.96
CA ALA A 40 0.29 -16.63 -1.40
C ALA A 40 -0.48 -16.34 -2.71
N PRO A 41 -0.98 -17.40 -3.40
CA PRO A 41 -1.83 -17.24 -4.57
C PRO A 41 -3.12 -16.50 -4.21
N GLU A 42 -3.35 -15.37 -4.87
CA GLU A 42 -4.58 -14.58 -4.73
C GLU A 42 -5.48 -14.77 -5.96
N ILE A 43 -6.80 -14.85 -5.72
CA ILE A 43 -7.84 -14.71 -6.72
C ILE A 43 -8.77 -13.60 -6.24
N ASP A 44 -8.65 -12.45 -6.90
CA ASP A 44 -9.51 -11.30 -6.67
C ASP A 44 -10.80 -11.47 -7.47
N VAL A 45 -11.90 -11.73 -6.78
CA VAL A 45 -13.23 -11.80 -7.42
C VAL A 45 -13.80 -10.39 -7.56
N LEU A 46 -13.53 -9.52 -6.58
CA LEU A 46 -13.83 -8.10 -6.61
C LEU A 46 -12.77 -7.35 -5.80
N GLU A 47 -12.00 -6.53 -6.49
CA GLU A 47 -10.97 -5.67 -5.91
C GLU A 47 -11.44 -4.20 -5.91
N GLY A 48 -11.31 -3.55 -4.77
CA GLY A 48 -11.58 -2.12 -4.57
C GLY A 48 -10.41 -1.46 -3.85
N GLY A 49 -10.14 -0.19 -4.18
CA GLY A 49 -9.06 0.60 -3.59
C GLY A 49 -9.57 1.62 -2.57
N ALA A 50 -8.78 1.86 -1.51
CA ALA A 50 -9.04 2.80 -0.42
C ALA A 50 -10.15 2.36 0.56
N THR A 51 -11.16 3.21 0.83
CA THR A 51 -12.27 2.91 1.77
C THR A 51 -13.31 1.94 1.21
N LEU A 52 -13.12 1.49 -0.03
CA LEU A 52 -14.07 0.70 -0.79
C LEU A 52 -13.58 -0.74 -0.83
N VAL A 53 -14.20 -1.53 0.05
CA VAL A 53 -14.23 -3.00 0.14
C VAL A 53 -13.36 -3.73 -0.89
N SER A 54 -12.36 -4.46 -0.41
CA SER A 54 -11.71 -5.52 -1.18
C SER A 54 -12.20 -6.87 -0.69
N SER A 55 -12.49 -7.77 -1.63
CA SER A 55 -12.79 -9.17 -1.36
C SER A 55 -11.87 -10.06 -2.17
N SER A 56 -10.96 -10.73 -1.47
CA SER A 56 -10.11 -11.76 -2.08
C SER A 56 -10.59 -13.14 -1.62
N LEU A 57 -10.57 -14.10 -2.55
CA LEU A 57 -10.76 -15.50 -2.26
C LEU A 57 -9.39 -16.14 -2.05
N GLN A 58 -9.07 -16.47 -0.80
CA GLN A 58 -7.85 -17.19 -0.47
C GLN A 58 -8.18 -18.69 -0.37
N ILE A 59 -7.65 -19.51 -1.29
CA ILE A 59 -7.93 -20.96 -1.34
C ILE A 59 -6.86 -21.70 -0.52
N GLY A 60 -7.22 -22.14 0.68
CA GLY A 60 -6.48 -23.12 1.51
C GLY A 60 -7.40 -24.26 1.94
N PRO A 61 -6.89 -25.36 2.53
CA PRO A 61 -7.76 -26.38 3.12
C PRO A 61 -8.53 -25.76 4.30
N ASP A 62 -9.82 -25.48 4.05
CA ASP A 62 -10.74 -24.59 4.77
C ASP A 62 -10.37 -23.10 4.74
N PRO A 63 -11.18 -22.24 4.09
CA PRO A 63 -11.56 -21.02 4.80
C PRO A 63 -12.94 -20.39 4.43
N PRO A 64 -13.53 -19.64 5.38
CA PRO A 64 -14.64 -18.73 5.12
C PRO A 64 -14.24 -17.56 4.21
N LEU A 65 -15.22 -16.96 3.51
CA LEU A 65 -15.05 -15.70 2.79
C LEU A 65 -14.61 -14.59 3.76
N CYS A 66 -13.43 -14.03 3.57
CA CYS A 66 -12.92 -12.89 4.34
C CYS A 66 -13.21 -11.59 3.57
N ILE A 67 -14.08 -10.74 4.11
CA ILE A 67 -14.32 -9.39 3.58
C ILE A 67 -13.51 -8.41 4.42
N TYR A 68 -12.63 -7.67 3.77
CA TYR A 68 -11.84 -6.66 4.43
C TYR A 68 -12.49 -5.28 4.28
N GLY A 69 -12.92 -4.70 5.41
CA GLY A 69 -13.60 -3.41 5.46
C GLY A 69 -12.73 -2.23 5.94
N GLY A 70 -11.45 -2.46 6.28
CA GLY A 70 -10.58 -1.41 6.82
C GLY A 70 -10.97 -0.88 8.20
N THR A 71 -11.72 -1.67 8.98
CA THR A 71 -12.24 -1.30 10.32
C THR A 71 -11.66 -2.17 11.43
N CYS A 72 -10.52 -2.81 11.21
CA CYS A 72 -9.90 -3.68 12.19
C CYS A 72 -9.43 -2.86 13.41
N SER A 73 -9.63 -3.38 14.62
CA SER A 73 -9.13 -2.78 15.87
C SER A 73 -7.64 -3.04 16.11
N THR A 74 -7.05 -4.01 15.40
CA THR A 74 -5.64 -4.36 15.51
C THR A 74 -4.74 -3.26 14.92
N PRO A 75 -3.78 -2.70 15.68
CA PRO A 75 -2.85 -1.69 15.16
C PRO A 75 -2.06 -2.19 13.95
N GLY A 76 -2.01 -1.38 12.89
CA GLY A 76 -1.34 -1.75 11.64
C GLY A 76 -2.10 -2.74 10.77
N ALA A 77 -3.35 -3.10 11.10
CA ALA A 77 -4.15 -3.93 10.21
C ALA A 77 -4.77 -3.13 9.06
N ASN A 78 -5.00 -1.82 9.25
CA ASN A 78 -5.82 -1.04 8.32
C ASN A 78 -5.05 -0.41 7.14
N TYR A 79 -3.86 0.11 7.43
CA TYR A 79 -3.04 0.85 6.47
C TYR A 79 -1.56 0.57 6.71
N VAL A 80 -0.83 0.30 5.62
CA VAL A 80 0.61 0.03 5.70
C VAL A 80 1.35 1.28 6.18
N GLY A 81 2.11 1.16 7.26
CA GLY A 81 2.84 2.28 7.87
C GLY A 81 2.07 3.07 8.94
N VAL A 82 0.84 2.65 9.28
CA VAL A 82 -0.03 3.35 10.25
C VAL A 82 -0.57 2.37 11.30
N PRO A 83 -0.20 2.48 12.58
CA PRO A 83 0.71 3.48 13.16
C PRO A 83 2.18 3.27 12.75
N THR A 84 2.96 4.33 12.68
CA THR A 84 4.37 4.30 12.25
C THR A 84 5.22 3.37 13.10
N ALA A 85 5.01 3.35 14.42
CA ALA A 85 5.78 2.52 15.34
C ALA A 85 5.61 1.01 15.09
N VAL A 86 4.44 0.56 14.62
CA VAL A 86 4.18 -0.86 14.33
C VAL A 86 5.04 -1.37 13.17
N TYR A 87 5.39 -0.48 12.24
CA TYR A 87 6.16 -0.81 11.04
C TYR A 87 7.65 -0.53 11.19
N ALA A 88 8.07 0.18 12.24
CA ALA A 88 9.47 0.59 12.44
C ALA A 88 10.46 -0.59 12.55
N GLN A 89 10.01 -1.75 13.02
CA GLN A 89 10.84 -2.96 13.13
C GLN A 89 11.00 -3.71 11.80
N ARG A 90 10.20 -3.38 10.79
CA ARG A 90 10.28 -4.04 9.48
C ARG A 90 11.49 -3.49 8.74
N LYS A 91 12.24 -4.38 8.08
CA LYS A 91 13.38 -3.99 7.23
C LYS A 91 12.97 -3.33 5.90
N HIS A 92 11.66 -3.22 5.65
CA HIS A 92 11.05 -2.69 4.43
C HIS A 92 9.73 -1.98 4.80
N LYS A 93 9.39 -0.89 4.09
CA LYS A 93 8.22 -0.04 4.39
C LYS A 93 6.89 -0.63 3.84
N SER A 94 6.81 -0.78 2.52
CA SER A 94 5.70 -1.35 1.73
C SER A 94 6.26 -2.06 0.49
N TRP A 95 5.44 -2.86 -0.20
CA TRP A 95 5.85 -3.50 -1.47
C TRP A 95 6.06 -2.50 -2.60
N TYR A 96 5.27 -1.43 -2.62
CA TYR A 96 5.40 -0.36 -3.60
C TYR A 96 5.99 0.87 -2.90
N GLN A 97 7.15 1.31 -3.38
CA GLN A 97 7.81 2.54 -2.92
C GLN A 97 7.75 3.60 -4.01
N GLY A 98 7.64 4.87 -3.62
CA GLY A 98 7.77 6.00 -4.54
C GLY A 98 6.60 6.16 -5.52
N LEU A 99 5.44 5.55 -5.23
CA LEU A 99 4.23 5.79 -5.99
C LEU A 99 3.81 7.26 -5.85
N ARG A 100 3.44 7.87 -6.98
CA ARG A 100 2.93 9.24 -7.04
C ARG A 100 1.44 9.21 -7.32
N TYR A 101 0.69 9.98 -6.56
CA TYR A 101 -0.76 10.08 -6.68
C TYR A 101 -1.14 11.50 -7.08
N SER A 102 -1.97 11.63 -8.12
CA SER A 102 -2.53 12.90 -8.56
C SER A 102 -4.03 12.95 -8.31
N ALA A 103 -4.57 14.16 -8.22
CA ALA A 103 -6.02 14.36 -8.20
C ALA A 103 -6.67 13.82 -9.50
N ASN A 104 -7.92 13.36 -9.39
CA ASN A 104 -8.74 13.07 -10.55
C ASN A 104 -9.39 14.37 -11.03
N ASN A 105 -8.89 14.90 -12.14
CA ASN A 105 -9.37 16.15 -12.73
C ASN A 105 -10.64 15.99 -13.58
N LEU A 106 -11.21 14.77 -13.68
CA LEU A 106 -12.48 14.52 -14.37
C LEU A 106 -13.70 14.87 -13.50
N CYS A 107 -13.53 14.88 -12.17
CA CYS A 107 -14.58 15.19 -11.22
C CYS A 107 -14.44 16.62 -10.71
N LYS A 108 -15.57 17.25 -10.37
CA LYS A 108 -15.56 18.55 -9.70
C LYS A 108 -14.95 18.38 -8.31
N SER A 109 -13.89 19.15 -8.03
CA SER A 109 -13.25 19.17 -6.72
C SER A 109 -14.22 19.62 -5.62
N ASP A 110 -14.20 18.93 -4.48
CA ASP A 110 -14.89 19.35 -3.26
C ASP A 110 -13.92 20.18 -2.40
N PRO A 111 -14.17 21.49 -2.23
CA PRO A 111 -13.31 22.35 -1.42
C PRO A 111 -13.22 21.94 0.04
N LYS A 112 -14.19 21.18 0.57
CA LYS A 112 -14.17 20.67 1.96
C LYS A 112 -13.29 19.42 2.12
N ALA A 113 -13.02 18.71 1.04
CA ALA A 113 -12.16 17.53 1.03
C ALA A 113 -10.70 17.88 0.65
N LYS A 114 -10.41 19.16 0.38
CA LYS A 114 -9.07 19.62 0.03
C LYS A 114 -8.14 19.48 1.23
N GLN A 115 -7.08 18.70 1.07
CA GLN A 115 -6.04 18.55 2.09
C GLN A 115 -4.97 19.63 1.99
N SER A 116 -4.33 19.91 3.13
CA SER A 116 -3.14 20.75 3.20
C SER A 116 -1.88 19.89 3.21
N TYR A 117 -0.99 20.06 2.22
CA TYR A 117 0.29 19.34 2.20
C TYR A 117 1.11 19.54 3.47
N ASN A 118 1.23 20.77 3.96
CA ASN A 118 2.05 21.05 5.14
C ASN A 118 1.55 20.27 6.36
N THR A 119 0.23 20.12 6.48
CA THR A 119 -0.39 19.37 7.57
C THR A 119 -0.06 17.87 7.44
N ILE A 120 -0.25 17.29 6.26
CA ILE A 120 0.03 15.87 6.01
C ILE A 120 1.53 15.54 6.15
N ALA A 121 2.40 16.38 5.58
CA ALA A 121 3.84 16.20 5.66
C ALA A 121 4.34 16.30 7.10
N ALA A 122 3.78 17.22 7.90
CA ALA A 122 4.09 17.32 9.33
C ALA A 122 3.61 16.09 10.11
N SER A 123 2.39 15.60 9.84
CA SER A 123 1.83 14.37 10.44
C SER A 123 2.74 13.16 10.20
N ILE A 124 3.09 12.89 8.93
CA ILE A 124 3.98 11.77 8.58
C ILE A 124 5.35 11.91 9.24
N LYS A 125 5.92 13.13 9.24
CA LYS A 125 7.22 13.41 9.86
C LYS A 125 7.20 13.21 11.38
N ALA A 126 6.10 13.55 12.04
CA ALA A 126 5.94 13.34 13.47
C ALA A 126 5.83 11.85 13.85
N GLY A 127 5.44 11.01 12.89
CA GLY A 127 5.13 9.60 13.11
C GLY A 127 3.68 9.45 13.56
N ILE A 128 2.88 8.81 12.71
CA ILE A 128 1.45 8.64 12.94
C ILE A 128 1.23 7.63 14.07
N THR A 129 0.40 7.99 15.05
CA THR A 129 0.11 7.16 16.24
C THR A 129 -1.25 6.48 16.15
N GLU A 130 -2.12 7.01 15.30
CA GLU A 130 -3.48 6.61 15.06
C GLU A 130 -3.53 5.28 14.30
N THR A 131 -4.59 4.51 14.52
CA THR A 131 -4.79 3.19 13.87
C THR A 131 -5.51 3.27 12.52
N SER A 132 -5.90 4.48 12.11
CA SER A 132 -6.67 4.72 10.89
C SER A 132 -6.31 6.09 10.30
N CYS A 133 -6.44 6.19 8.98
CA CYS A 133 -6.21 7.42 8.24
C CYS A 133 -7.41 8.38 8.32
N SER A 134 -7.10 9.67 8.26
CA SER A 134 -8.07 10.75 8.09
C SER A 134 -7.51 11.80 7.13
N GLY A 135 -8.36 12.76 6.76
CA GLY A 135 -8.01 13.88 5.88
C GLY A 135 -6.89 14.78 6.40
N ASP A 136 -6.56 14.71 7.69
CA ASP A 136 -5.51 15.53 8.32
C ASP A 136 -4.29 14.70 8.75
N ILE A 137 -4.39 13.36 8.72
CA ILE A 137 -3.35 12.44 9.21
C ILE A 137 -2.58 11.83 8.03
N CYS A 138 -3.29 11.40 6.99
CA CYS A 138 -2.72 10.69 5.84
C CYS A 138 -2.95 11.47 4.54
N PRO A 139 -2.12 11.24 3.50
CA PRO A 139 -2.43 11.71 2.15
C PRO A 139 -3.75 11.12 1.67
N ALA A 140 -4.43 11.77 0.72
CA ALA A 140 -5.72 11.32 0.19
C ALA A 140 -5.66 9.91 -0.45
N SER A 141 -4.47 9.46 -0.86
CA SER A 141 -4.22 8.09 -1.31
C SER A 141 -4.25 7.04 -0.19
N ASN A 142 -4.20 7.48 1.07
CA ASN A 142 -3.92 6.69 2.28
C ASN A 142 -2.58 5.93 2.27
N ASP A 143 -1.68 6.23 1.32
CA ASP A 143 -0.33 5.66 1.28
C ASP A 143 0.67 6.65 1.90
N VAL A 144 1.06 6.40 3.15
CA VAL A 144 2.02 7.22 3.89
C VAL A 144 3.47 7.01 3.44
N ASN A 145 3.73 5.99 2.59
CA ASN A 145 5.03 5.74 1.97
C ASN A 145 5.11 6.27 0.52
N GLY A 146 4.01 6.85 0.02
CA GLY A 146 3.95 7.48 -1.30
C GLY A 146 4.88 8.68 -1.42
N ASP A 147 5.28 8.99 -2.65
CA ASP A 147 6.07 10.18 -2.95
C ASP A 147 5.17 11.42 -2.89
N LEU A 148 5.40 12.27 -1.89
CA LEU A 148 4.68 13.53 -1.68
C LEU A 148 5.33 14.71 -2.40
N SER A 149 6.39 14.50 -3.18
CA SER A 149 7.00 15.56 -3.98
C SER A 149 6.07 16.03 -5.09
N LEU A 150 6.33 17.24 -5.59
CA LEU A 150 5.58 17.80 -6.69
C LEU A 150 5.75 16.96 -7.95
N ILE A 151 4.63 16.65 -8.60
CA ILE A 151 4.64 16.10 -9.95
C ILE A 151 5.09 17.22 -10.90
N ASP A 152 6.10 16.94 -11.72
CA ASP A 152 6.68 17.85 -12.72
C ASP A 152 7.21 19.20 -12.18
N GLY A 153 7.45 19.30 -10.87
CA GLY A 153 7.92 20.53 -10.22
C GLY A 153 6.94 21.71 -10.33
N LYS A 154 5.67 21.44 -10.65
CA LYS A 154 4.61 22.45 -10.80
C LYS A 154 3.53 22.26 -9.73
N GLY A 155 2.95 23.38 -9.30
CA GLY A 155 1.85 23.46 -8.33
C GLY A 155 2.33 23.71 -6.90
N GLY A 156 1.45 24.31 -6.09
CA GLY A 156 1.53 24.20 -4.64
C GLY A 156 1.29 22.74 -4.26
N SER A 157 2.11 22.23 -3.35
CA SER A 157 2.03 20.85 -2.86
C SER A 157 0.59 20.50 -2.41
N LEU A 158 0.03 19.45 -3.02
CA LEU A 158 -1.37 18.98 -2.96
C LEU A 158 -2.45 20.07 -3.13
N GLY A 159 -2.90 20.25 -4.37
CA GLY A 159 -4.22 20.80 -4.70
C GLY A 159 -4.26 22.20 -5.29
N ASP A 160 -3.57 22.45 -6.41
CA ASP A 160 -4.01 23.48 -7.36
C ASP A 160 -4.88 22.85 -8.46
#